data_AF-A0ABD5DEC9-F1
#
_entry.id   AF-A0ABD5DEC9-F1
#
_cell.length_a   1.000
_cell.length_b   1.000
_cell.length_c   1.000
_cell.angle_alpha   90.00
_cell.angle_beta   90.00
_cell.angle_gamma   90.00
#
_symmetry.space_group_name_H-M   'P 1'
#
loop_
_entity.id
_entity.type
_entity.pdbx_description
1 polymer ?
#
loop_
_entity_poly.entity_id
_entity_poly.type
_entity_poly.pdbx_seq_one_letter_code
_entity_poly.pdbx_strand_id
1 'polypeptide(L)'
;VALAIEGMATVTDEISDLHDRILGKLFNAAKNKHQQQFQASGKAINAKVRLFGRIGQALIEAKQAGRDPFAAIEAVMSWDAFAESVTEAQK
;
A
#
# COMPACT_ATOMS: atom_id res chain seq x y z
N VAL A 1 40.48 -3.87 -41.63
CA VAL A 1 40.03 -4.94 -40.71
C VAL A 1 40.17 -4.50 -39.25
N ALA A 2 41.35 -4.07 -38.78
CA ALA A 2 41.55 -3.59 -37.40
C ALA A 2 40.60 -2.45 -36.96
N LEU A 3 40.48 -1.38 -37.75
CA LEU A 3 39.60 -0.24 -37.45
C LEU A 3 38.11 -0.60 -37.32
N ALA A 4 37.64 -1.60 -38.08
CA ALA A 4 36.25 -2.06 -38.00
C ALA A 4 36.01 -2.90 -36.75
N ILE A 5 37.00 -3.67 -36.29
CA ILE A 5 36.93 -4.47 -35.07
C ILE A 5 36.97 -3.57 -33.84
N GLU A 6 37.85 -2.56 -33.82
CA GLU A 6 37.88 -1.55 -32.75
C GLU A 6 36.56 -0.78 -32.67
N GLY A 7 36.01 -0.34 -33.81
CA GLY A 7 34.71 0.34 -33.82
C GLY A 7 33.56 -0.51 -33.29
N MET A 8 33.52 -1.81 -33.63
CA MET A 8 32.52 -2.73 -33.08
C MET A 8 32.71 -2.97 -31.57
N ALA A 9 33.96 -3.04 -31.09
CA ALA A 9 34.25 -3.18 -29.67
C ALA A 9 33.76 -1.94 -28.88
N THR A 10 34.05 -0.73 -29.35
CA THR A 10 33.59 0.51 -28.70
C THR A 10 32.07 0.60 -28.64
N VAL A 11 31.38 0.30 -29.74
CA VAL A 11 29.91 0.32 -29.76
C VAL A 11 29.32 -0.74 -28.83
N THR A 12 29.99 -1.89 -28.70
CA THR A 12 29.55 -2.96 -27.78
C THR A 12 29.66 -2.52 -26.31
N ASP A 13 30.76 -1.85 -25.94
CA ASP A 13 30.94 -1.30 -24.59
C ASP A 13 29.89 -0.21 -24.29
N GLU A 14 29.61 0.68 -25.24
CA GLU A 14 28.57 1.71 -25.08
C GLU A 14 27.16 1.12 -24.92
N ILE A 15 26.85 0.06 -25.67
CA ILE A 15 25.57 -0.67 -25.54
C ILE A 15 25.51 -1.38 -24.17
N SER A 16 26.61 -1.97 -23.71
CA SER A 16 26.68 -2.61 -22.39
C SER A 16 26.44 -1.61 -21.27
N ASP A 17 27.08 -0.45 -21.33
CA ASP A 17 26.88 0.65 -20.36
C ASP A 17 25.44 1.18 -20.38
N LEU A 18 24.84 1.28 -21.56
CA LEU A 18 23.44 1.68 -21.70
C LEU A 18 22.51 0.64 -21.07
N HIS A 19 22.76 -0.65 -21.28
CA HIS A 19 22.00 -1.74 -20.66
C HIS A 19 22.06 -1.66 -19.13
N ASP A 20 23.24 -1.48 -18.55
CA ASP A 20 23.40 -1.37 -17.09
C ASP A 20 22.62 -0.17 -16.53
N ARG A 21 22.64 0.97 -17.22
CA ARG A 21 21.86 2.16 -16.84
C ARG A 21 20.36 1.93 -16.97
N ILE A 22 19.90 1.25 -18.01
CA ILE A 22 18.47 0.91 -18.19
C ILE A 22 18.02 -0.02 -17.07
N LEU A 23 18.80 -1.08 -16.79
CA LEU A 23 18.52 -2.02 -15.70
C LEU A 23 18.47 -1.29 -14.35
N GLY A 24 19.44 -0.43 -14.07
CA GLY A 24 19.46 0.39 -12.85
C GLY A 24 18.21 1.26 -12.69
N LYS A 25 17.76 1.94 -13.76
CA LYS A 25 16.52 2.74 -13.74
C LYS A 25 15.29 1.87 -13.52
N LEU A 26 15.22 0.71 -14.17
CA LEU A 26 14.09 -0.22 -14.04
C LEU A 26 13.97 -0.75 -12.61
N PHE A 27 15.08 -1.20 -12.01
CA PHE A 27 15.07 -1.68 -10.62
C PHE A 27 14.71 -0.58 -9.63
N ASN A 28 15.20 0.65 -9.84
CA ASN A 28 14.82 1.79 -9.00
C ASN A 28 13.33 2.11 -9.11
N ALA A 29 12.77 2.08 -10.32
CA ALA A 29 11.33 2.27 -10.53
C ALA A 29 10.50 1.18 -9.84
N ALA A 30 10.92 -0.09 -9.98
CA ALA A 30 10.27 -1.22 -9.32
C ALA A 30 10.32 -1.09 -7.78
N LYS A 31 11.49 -0.74 -7.21
CA LYS A 31 11.66 -0.50 -5.78
C LYS A 31 10.74 0.62 -5.29
N ASN A 32 10.69 1.74 -6.01
CA ASN A 32 9.86 2.88 -5.65
C ASN A 32 8.36 2.53 -5.69
N LYS A 33 7.92 1.80 -6.73
CA LYS A 33 6.52 1.35 -6.84
C LYS A 33 6.15 0.41 -5.69
N HIS A 34 7.01 -0.55 -5.37
CA HIS A 34 6.78 -1.47 -4.25
C HIS A 34 6.71 -0.71 -2.92
N GLN A 35 7.64 0.21 -2.68
CA GLN A 35 7.67 1.03 -1.47
C GLN A 35 6.40 1.88 -1.31
N GLN A 36 5.91 2.48 -2.39
CA GLN A 36 4.65 3.24 -2.38
C GLN A 36 3.44 2.35 -2.10
N GLN A 37 3.36 1.19 -2.75
CA GLN A 37 2.29 0.22 -2.53
C GLN A 37 2.29 -0.26 -1.07
N PHE A 38 3.45 -0.62 -0.53
CA PHE A 38 3.58 -1.05 0.85
C PHE A 38 3.14 0.05 1.84
N GLN A 39 3.56 1.30 1.61
CA GLN A 39 3.11 2.42 2.44
C GLN A 39 1.61 2.66 2.34
N ALA A 40 1.01 2.57 1.15
CA ALA A 40 -0.42 2.72 0.95
C ALA A 40 -1.21 1.63 1.70
N SER A 41 -0.79 0.36 1.56
CA SER A 41 -1.37 -0.75 2.30
C SER A 41 -1.20 -0.59 3.81
N GLY A 42 -0.02 -0.16 4.29
CA GLY A 42 0.23 0.11 5.70
C GLY A 42 -0.65 1.23 6.27
N LYS A 43 -0.90 2.29 5.50
CA LYS A 43 -1.85 3.36 5.88
C LYS A 43 -3.28 2.84 5.96
N ALA A 44 -3.71 2.03 5.00
CA ALA A 44 -5.05 1.43 4.99
C ALA A 44 -5.28 0.51 6.20
N ILE A 45 -4.30 -0.33 6.54
CA ILE A 45 -4.35 -1.18 7.74
C ILE A 45 -4.48 -0.33 9.01
N ASN A 46 -3.65 0.70 9.16
CA ASN A 46 -3.73 1.60 10.32
C ASN A 46 -5.08 2.29 10.44
N ALA A 47 -5.69 2.69 9.31
CA ALA A 47 -7.03 3.28 9.30
C ALA A 47 -8.08 2.29 9.82
N LYS A 48 -8.05 1.03 9.37
CA LYS A 48 -8.96 -0.02 9.85
C LYS A 48 -8.78 -0.32 11.34
N VAL A 49 -7.53 -0.46 11.81
CA VAL A 49 -7.25 -0.69 13.25
C VAL A 49 -7.76 0.46 14.11
N ARG A 50 -7.54 1.72 13.68
CA ARG A 50 -8.04 2.90 14.39
C ARG A 50 -9.57 2.93 14.43
N LEU A 51 -10.24 2.55 13.33
CA LEU A 51 -11.70 2.44 13.29
C LEU A 51 -12.22 1.41 14.29
N PHE A 52 -11.65 0.20 14.32
CA PHE A 52 -12.03 -0.83 15.30
C PHE A 52 -11.83 -0.36 16.74
N GLY A 53 -10.73 0.37 17.02
CA GLY A 53 -10.53 0.98 18.34
C GLY A 53 -11.63 1.96 18.72
N ARG A 54 -12.08 2.82 17.79
CA ARG A 54 -13.17 3.77 18.03
C ARG A 54 -14.52 3.06 18.26
N ILE A 55 -14.84 2.05 17.46
CA ILE A 55 -16.05 1.25 17.62
C ILE A 55 -16.04 0.52 18.97
N GLY A 56 -14.92 -0.13 19.32
CA GLY A 56 -14.75 -0.80 20.61
C GLY A 56 -14.92 0.15 21.79
N GLN A 57 -14.34 1.35 21.71
CA GLN A 57 -14.50 2.38 22.75
C GLN A 57 -15.96 2.81 22.91
N ALA A 58 -16.65 3.10 21.79
CA ALA A 58 -18.07 3.47 21.81
C ALA A 58 -18.95 2.36 22.43
N LEU A 59 -18.65 1.10 22.14
CA LEU A 59 -19.35 -0.06 22.71
C LEU A 59 -19.10 -0.22 24.21
N ILE A 60 -17.86 0.01 24.67
CA ILE A 60 -17.53 -0.03 26.11
C ILE A 60 -18.32 1.05 26.86
N GLU A 61 -18.33 2.27 26.34
CA GLU A 61 -19.08 3.39 26.93
C GLU A 61 -20.58 3.12 26.92
N ALA A 62 -21.13 2.61 25.82
CA ALA A 62 -22.54 2.26 25.72
C ALA A 62 -22.93 1.19 26.75
N LYS A 63 -22.10 0.16 26.91
CA LYS A 63 -22.31 -0.89 27.92
C LYS A 63 -22.29 -0.34 29.34
N GLN A 64 -21.36 0.57 29.65
CA GLN A 64 -21.27 1.21 30.96
C GLN A 64 -22.48 2.12 31.24
N ALA A 65 -22.97 2.81 30.22
CA ALA A 65 -24.10 3.73 30.31
C ALA A 65 -25.48 3.05 30.11
N GLY A 66 -25.53 1.74 29.87
CA GLY A 66 -26.78 1.02 29.57
C GLY A 66 -27.48 1.48 28.28
N ARG A 67 -26.71 1.99 27.30
CA ARG A 67 -27.22 2.48 26.01
C ARG A 67 -27.22 1.36 24.97
N ASP A 68 -28.00 1.57 23.91
CA ASP A 68 -28.06 0.65 22.78
C ASP A 68 -26.70 0.52 22.07
N PRO A 69 -26.12 -0.69 21.97
CA PRO A 69 -24.87 -0.93 21.27
C PRO A 69 -24.92 -0.59 19.78
N PHE A 70 -26.06 -0.77 19.11
CA PHE A 70 -26.18 -0.48 17.68
C PHE A 70 -26.18 1.02 17.40
N ALA A 71 -26.94 1.80 18.16
CA ALA A 71 -26.86 3.26 18.14
C ALA A 71 -25.45 3.79 18.44
N ALA A 72 -24.67 3.10 19.29
CA ALA A 72 -23.29 3.47 19.58
C ALA A 72 -22.33 3.24 18.40
N ILE A 73 -22.54 2.17 17.62
CA ILE A 73 -21.80 1.95 16.36
C ILE A 73 -22.19 3.02 15.34
N GLU A 74 -23.49 3.31 15.23
CA GLU A 74 -24.01 4.32 14.30
C GLU A 74 -23.52 5.75 14.59
N ALA A 75 -23.19 6.04 15.86
CA ALA A 75 -22.54 7.30 16.23
C ALA A 75 -21.09 7.42 15.71
N VAL A 76 -20.44 6.30 15.35
CA VAL A 76 -19.08 6.28 14.78
C VAL A 76 -19.13 6.28 13.24
N MET A 77 -20.05 5.53 12.65
CA MET A 77 -20.27 5.44 11.20
C MET A 77 -21.64 4.82 10.90
N SER A 78 -22.20 5.08 9.72
CA SER A 78 -23.45 4.43 9.28
C SER A 78 -23.36 2.90 9.31
N TRP A 79 -24.49 2.24 9.57
CA TRP A 79 -24.58 0.78 9.57
C TRP A 79 -24.12 0.14 8.25
N ASP A 80 -24.48 0.74 7.10
CA ASP A 80 -24.07 0.25 5.78
C ASP A 80 -22.55 0.23 5.61
N ALA A 81 -21.87 1.33 5.96
CA ALA A 81 -20.40 1.42 5.93
C ALA A 81 -19.75 0.43 6.90
N PHE A 82 -20.36 0.17 8.05
CA PHE A 82 -19.89 -0.85 8.99
C PHE A 82 -20.00 -2.25 8.38
N ALA A 83 -21.15 -2.61 7.80
CA ALA A 83 -21.37 -3.91 7.15
C ALA A 83 -20.41 -4.13 5.97
N GLU A 84 -20.16 -3.09 5.18
CA GLU A 84 -19.15 -3.12 4.12
C GLU A 84 -17.75 -3.38 4.70
N SER A 85 -17.37 -2.67 5.77
CA SER A 85 -16.05 -2.85 6.40
C SER A 85 -15.82 -4.26 6.95
N VAL A 86 -16.87 -4.89 7.50
CA VAL A 86 -16.83 -6.29 7.97
C VAL A 86 -16.68 -7.24 6.79
N THR A 87 -17.44 -7.00 5.72
CA THR A 87 -17.36 -7.80 4.48
C THR A 87 -15.98 -7.71 3.85
N GLU A 88 -15.37 -6.52 3.82
CA GLU A 88 -14.00 -6.35 3.34
C GLU A 88 -12.95 -7.07 4.19
N ALA A 89 -13.16 -7.17 5.51
CA ALA A 89 -12.21 -7.83 6.41
C ALA A 89 -12.26 -9.37 6.33
N GLN A 90 -13.36 -9.92 5.82
CA GLN A 90 -13.56 -11.37 5.63
C GLN A 90 -13.08 -11.90 4.27
N LYS A 91 -12.72 -11.00 3.34
CA LYS A 91 -12.13 -11.34 2.04
C LYS A 91 -10.63 -11.55 2.17
#